data_AF-Q0Q289-F1
#
_entry.id   AF-Q0Q289-F1
#
_cell.length_a   1.000
_cell.length_b   1.000
_cell.length_c   1.000
_cell.angle_alpha   90.00
_cell.angle_beta   90.00
_cell.angle_gamma   90.00
#
_symmetry.space_group_name_H-M   'P 1'
#
loop_
_entity.id
_entity.type
_entity.pdbx_description
1 polymer ?
#
loop_
_entity_poly.entity_id
_entity_poly.type
_entity_poly.pdbx_seq_one_letter_code
_entity_poly.pdbx_strand_id
1 'polypeptide(L)'
;KQRRILWGWAKESDAEDVDVAKGWAGIQAIPRTIWLDSSGRQLIQWPIEELESLRGKHVVVEHKKVSGGNSFEVEGINSSQADVEVAFEVSGLEKAEAFDPSWATDAEALCGQKRADVKGGVGPFGLLVLASAKMEEKTAVFFRIFKAEHKHVVLMCHDPSRSSMRPNLYRPTFA
;
A
#
# COMPACT_ATOMS: atom_id res chain seq x y z
N LYS A 1 -0.25 0.42 -29.61
CA LYS A 1 0.31 0.96 -28.34
C LYS A 1 1.75 0.50 -28.01
N GLN A 2 2.45 -0.28 -28.87
CA GLN A 2 3.89 -0.67 -28.71
C GLN A 2 4.35 -0.84 -27.24
N ARG A 3 3.67 -1.69 -26.48
CA ARG A 3 3.89 -1.85 -25.04
C ARG A 3 3.86 -3.32 -24.65
N ARG A 4 4.63 -3.67 -23.60
CA ARG A 4 4.60 -5.00 -22.99
C ARG A 4 3.60 -5.00 -21.84
N ILE A 5 2.74 -6.01 -21.82
CA ILE A 5 1.72 -6.18 -20.78
C ILE A 5 2.09 -7.35 -19.87
N LEU A 6 2.05 -7.11 -18.56
CA LEU A 6 2.16 -8.13 -17.52
C LEU A 6 0.76 -8.49 -17.02
N TRP A 7 0.50 -9.79 -16.96
CA TRP A 7 -0.64 -10.38 -16.25
C TRP A 7 -0.13 -11.06 -14.99
N GLY A 8 -0.92 -11.01 -13.92
CA GLY A 8 -0.58 -11.60 -12.63
C GLY A 8 -1.80 -12.21 -11.99
N TRP A 9 -1.67 -13.44 -11.51
CA TRP A 9 -2.72 -14.09 -10.72
C TRP A 9 -2.59 -13.70 -9.25
N ALA A 10 -3.69 -13.27 -8.65
CA ALA A 10 -3.82 -13.12 -7.21
C ALA A 10 -4.66 -14.27 -6.65
N LYS A 11 -4.03 -15.06 -5.78
CA LYS A 11 -4.70 -16.12 -5.01
C LYS A 11 -5.56 -15.53 -3.91
N GLU A 12 -6.48 -16.34 -3.43
CA GLU A 12 -7.28 -16.03 -2.26
C GLU A 12 -6.43 -15.99 -0.98
N SER A 13 -6.93 -15.28 0.02
CA SER A 13 -6.32 -15.15 1.35
C SER A 13 -7.27 -15.56 2.48
N ASP A 14 -8.49 -15.99 2.15
CA ASP A 14 -9.38 -16.71 3.06
C ASP A 14 -9.09 -18.22 3.04
N ALA A 15 -9.83 -18.96 3.86
CA ALA A 15 -9.70 -20.40 3.96
C ALA A 15 -10.46 -21.10 2.81
N GLU A 16 -10.00 -22.29 2.43
CA GLU A 16 -10.54 -23.05 1.29
C GLU A 16 -12.04 -23.38 1.43
N ASP A 17 -12.55 -23.55 2.65
CA ASP A 17 -13.98 -23.74 2.91
C ASP A 17 -14.81 -22.50 2.53
N VAL A 18 -14.22 -21.31 2.67
CA VAL A 18 -14.81 -20.04 2.22
C VAL A 18 -14.83 -19.95 0.70
N ASP A 19 -13.78 -20.44 0.02
CA ASP A 19 -13.73 -20.52 -1.44
C ASP A 19 -14.86 -21.40 -2.00
N VAL A 20 -15.04 -22.58 -1.39
CA VAL A 20 -16.13 -23.49 -1.76
C VAL A 20 -17.49 -22.85 -1.49
N ALA A 21 -17.66 -22.19 -0.34
CA ALA A 21 -18.92 -21.55 0.02
C ALA A 21 -19.28 -20.35 -0.88
N LYS A 22 -18.30 -19.53 -1.28
CA LYS A 22 -18.52 -18.39 -2.19
C LYS A 22 -18.62 -18.81 -3.67
N GLY A 23 -18.15 -20.01 -4.01
CA GLY A 23 -18.32 -20.65 -5.32
C GLY A 23 -17.29 -20.24 -6.38
N TRP A 24 -16.23 -19.55 -5.99
CA TRP A 24 -15.15 -19.12 -6.88
C TRP A 24 -13.87 -18.85 -6.07
N ALA A 25 -12.70 -18.91 -6.73
CA ALA A 25 -11.41 -18.59 -6.11
C ALA A 25 -10.41 -18.07 -7.16
N GLY A 26 -9.67 -17.03 -6.81
CA GLY A 26 -8.61 -16.44 -7.61
C GLY A 26 -9.11 -15.33 -8.53
N ILE A 27 -8.34 -14.26 -8.63
CA ILE A 27 -8.59 -13.14 -9.55
C ILE A 27 -7.34 -12.81 -10.37
N GLN A 28 -7.53 -12.18 -11.52
CA GLN A 28 -6.43 -11.55 -12.24
C GLN A 28 -6.22 -10.13 -11.69
N ALA A 29 -4.98 -9.79 -11.39
CA ALA A 29 -4.60 -8.40 -11.17
C ALA A 29 -4.86 -7.59 -12.45
N ILE A 30 -5.17 -6.30 -12.28
CA ILE A 30 -5.31 -5.40 -13.42
C ILE A 30 -4.02 -5.44 -14.27
N PRO A 31 -4.12 -5.63 -15.60
CA PRO A 31 -2.95 -5.68 -16.46
C PRO A 31 -2.09 -4.43 -16.33
N ARG A 32 -0.77 -4.61 -16.36
CA ARG A 32 0.19 -3.51 -16.21
C ARG A 32 1.08 -3.40 -17.42
N THR A 33 1.32 -2.17 -17.87
CA THR A 33 2.42 -1.89 -18.78
C THR A 33 3.73 -2.03 -18.00
N ILE A 34 4.74 -2.67 -18.60
CA ILE A 34 6.05 -2.88 -17.98
C ILE A 34 7.19 -2.41 -18.88
N TRP A 35 8.17 -1.74 -18.28
CA TRP A 35 9.37 -1.24 -18.97
C TRP A 35 10.57 -1.16 -18.01
N LEU A 36 11.77 -1.00 -18.56
CA LEU A 36 12.99 -0.84 -17.76
C LEU A 36 13.10 0.60 -17.25
N ASP A 37 13.40 0.77 -15.97
CA ASP A 37 13.71 2.07 -15.39
C ASP A 37 14.95 2.68 -16.06
N SER A 38 15.03 4.01 -16.09
CA SER A 38 16.17 4.75 -16.66
C SER A 38 17.53 4.39 -16.02
N SER A 39 17.55 3.94 -14.75
CA SER A 39 18.78 3.47 -14.10
C SER A 39 19.25 2.10 -14.60
N GLY A 40 18.38 1.35 -15.30
CA GLY A 40 18.64 -0.01 -15.75
C GLY A 40 18.61 -1.06 -14.64
N ARG A 41 18.23 -0.72 -13.41
CA ARG A 41 18.34 -1.61 -12.23
C ARG A 41 17.04 -2.31 -11.84
N GLN A 42 15.90 -1.85 -12.36
CA GLN A 42 14.58 -2.39 -11.99
C GLN A 42 13.56 -2.18 -13.12
N LEU A 43 12.44 -2.90 -13.03
CA LEU A 43 11.30 -2.73 -13.92
C LEU A 43 10.29 -1.79 -13.28
N ILE A 44 9.72 -0.90 -14.08
CA ILE A 44 8.59 -0.07 -13.70
C ILE A 44 7.31 -0.72 -14.22
N GLN A 45 6.27 -0.69 -13.39
CA GLN A 45 4.95 -1.19 -13.73
C GLN A 45 3.92 -0.09 -13.50
N TRP A 46 2.95 0.03 -14.41
CA TRP A 46 1.83 0.94 -14.27
C TRP A 46 0.56 0.29 -14.81
N PRO A 47 -0.61 0.43 -14.16
CA PRO A 47 -1.88 -0.05 -14.73
C PRO A 47 -2.06 0.44 -16.17
N ILE A 48 -2.66 -0.37 -17.02
CA ILE A 48 -2.93 0.04 -18.40
C ILE A 48 -3.85 1.29 -18.42
N GLU A 49 -3.55 2.24 -19.31
CA GLU A 49 -4.31 3.50 -19.44
C GLU A 49 -5.81 3.29 -19.74
N GLU A 50 -6.19 2.14 -20.30
CA GLU A 50 -7.59 1.78 -20.48
C GLU A 50 -8.38 1.73 -19.16
N LEU A 51 -7.73 1.43 -18.04
CA LEU A 51 -8.37 1.43 -16.72
C LEU A 51 -8.95 2.80 -16.37
N GLU A 52 -8.31 3.88 -16.84
CA GLU A 52 -8.73 5.25 -16.55
C GLU A 52 -10.13 5.57 -17.10
N SER A 53 -10.57 4.84 -18.13
CA SER A 53 -11.94 4.98 -18.67
C SER A 53 -13.04 4.58 -17.68
N LEU A 54 -12.69 3.85 -16.61
CA LEU A 54 -13.62 3.48 -15.53
C LEU A 54 -13.72 4.56 -14.44
N ARG A 55 -12.88 5.60 -14.46
CA ARG A 55 -12.88 6.66 -13.46
C ARG A 55 -14.18 7.47 -13.55
N GLY A 56 -14.90 7.55 -12.44
CA GLY A 56 -16.17 8.27 -12.32
C GLY A 56 -15.99 9.68 -11.77
N LYS A 57 -16.78 10.02 -10.74
CA LYS A 57 -16.67 11.30 -10.03
C LYS A 57 -15.29 11.42 -9.39
N HIS A 58 -14.63 12.55 -9.62
CA HIS A 58 -13.33 12.86 -9.03
C HIS A 58 -13.52 13.66 -7.73
N VAL A 59 -12.71 13.31 -6.73
CA VAL A 59 -12.57 14.07 -5.48
C VAL A 59 -11.10 14.45 -5.36
N VAL A 60 -10.85 15.74 -5.12
CA VAL A 60 -9.50 16.29 -5.05
C VAL A 60 -9.30 16.91 -3.67
N VAL A 61 -8.19 16.55 -3.02
CA VAL A 61 -7.77 17.11 -1.73
C VAL A 61 -6.36 17.64 -1.89
N GLU A 62 -6.17 18.94 -1.70
CA GLU A 62 -4.88 19.61 -1.87
C GLU A 62 -4.40 20.26 -0.58
N HIS A 63 -3.08 20.36 -0.44
CA HIS A 63 -2.42 21.07 0.67
C HIS A 63 -2.91 20.68 2.07
N LYS A 64 -3.38 19.43 2.23
CA LYS A 64 -3.91 18.93 3.50
C LYS A 64 -2.76 18.51 4.42
N LYS A 65 -2.54 19.30 5.48
CA LYS A 65 -1.58 18.95 6.53
C LYS A 65 -2.14 17.82 7.41
N VAL A 66 -1.36 16.74 7.55
CA VAL A 66 -1.65 15.63 8.46
C VAL A 66 -0.58 15.61 9.56
N SER A 67 -0.98 15.94 10.79
CA SER A 67 -0.09 15.87 11.95
C SER A 67 0.12 14.42 12.40
N GLY A 68 1.26 14.14 13.04
CA GLY A 68 1.58 12.79 13.51
C GLY A 68 0.49 12.20 14.41
N GLY A 69 0.08 10.97 14.10
CA GLY A 69 -0.98 10.26 14.83
C GLY A 69 -2.42 10.63 14.41
N ASN A 70 -2.59 11.62 13.54
CA ASN A 70 -3.91 11.99 13.03
C ASN A 70 -4.16 11.37 11.65
N SER A 71 -5.44 11.24 11.31
CA SER A 71 -5.92 10.92 9.98
C SER A 71 -7.07 11.85 9.62
N PHE A 72 -7.44 11.90 8.35
CA PHE A 72 -8.67 12.53 7.91
C PHE A 72 -9.35 11.62 6.89
N GLU A 73 -10.67 11.69 6.83
CA GLU A 73 -11.48 10.92 5.88
C GLU A 73 -11.57 11.66 4.55
N VAL A 74 -11.53 10.90 3.44
CA VAL A 74 -11.83 11.41 2.10
C VAL A 74 -13.27 11.04 1.79
N GLU A 75 -14.15 12.04 1.81
CA GLU A 75 -15.57 11.87 1.55
C GLU A 75 -15.91 11.94 0.05
N GLY A 76 -17.09 11.45 -0.32
CA GLY A 76 -17.62 11.64 -1.68
C GLY A 76 -17.12 10.65 -2.74
N ILE A 77 -16.46 9.57 -2.31
CA ILE A 77 -16.01 8.44 -3.15
C ILE A 77 -16.75 7.15 -2.78
N ASN A 78 -16.82 6.19 -3.71
CA ASN A 78 -17.18 4.81 -3.37
C ASN A 78 -15.93 4.09 -2.84
N SER A 79 -15.79 3.99 -1.52
CA SER A 79 -14.55 3.52 -0.88
C SER A 79 -14.21 2.05 -1.12
N SER A 80 -15.18 1.22 -1.55
CA SER A 80 -14.93 -0.19 -1.92
C SER A 80 -14.45 -0.35 -3.37
N GLN A 81 -14.62 0.67 -4.21
CA GLN A 81 -14.20 0.66 -5.61
C GLN A 81 -13.82 2.07 -6.06
N ALA A 82 -12.53 2.40 -5.88
CA ALA A 82 -11.97 3.68 -6.27
C ALA A 82 -10.53 3.52 -6.79
N ASP A 83 -10.09 4.50 -7.55
CA ASP A 83 -8.69 4.69 -7.94
C ASP A 83 -8.19 5.94 -7.21
N VAL A 84 -7.11 5.79 -6.44
CA VAL A 84 -6.61 6.83 -5.52
C VAL A 84 -5.14 7.07 -5.79
N GLU A 85 -4.82 8.29 -6.19
CA GLU A 85 -3.46 8.80 -6.33
C GLU A 85 -3.18 9.81 -5.23
N VAL A 86 -2.02 9.72 -4.57
CA VAL A 86 -1.61 10.62 -3.50
C VAL A 86 -0.14 10.95 -3.61
N ALA A 87 0.20 12.22 -3.37
CA ALA A 87 1.56 12.71 -3.25
C ALA A 87 1.79 13.22 -1.82
N PHE A 88 2.89 12.81 -1.20
CA PHE A 88 3.26 13.23 0.15
C PHE A 88 4.47 14.17 0.11
N GLU A 89 4.28 15.38 0.62
CA GLU A 89 5.39 16.25 0.99
C GLU A 89 5.76 15.97 2.45
N VAL A 90 6.99 15.51 2.68
CA VAL A 90 7.44 15.06 4.01
C VAL A 90 8.41 16.07 4.61
N SER A 91 7.97 16.75 5.67
CA SER A 91 8.83 17.58 6.52
C SER A 91 9.46 16.76 7.64
N GLY A 92 10.61 17.20 8.17
CA GLY A 92 11.16 16.63 9.40
C GLY A 92 12.03 15.40 9.20
N LEU A 93 12.68 15.25 8.04
CA LEU A 93 13.54 14.10 7.72
C LEU A 93 14.70 13.92 8.71
N GLU A 94 15.11 14.99 9.42
CA GLU A 94 16.08 14.91 10.50
C GLU A 94 15.65 14.02 11.66
N LYS A 95 14.34 13.75 11.79
CA LYS A 95 13.76 12.86 12.81
C LYS A 95 13.68 11.41 12.36
N ALA A 96 14.07 11.08 11.13
CA ALA A 96 14.05 9.71 10.64
C ALA A 96 14.95 8.81 11.50
N GLU A 97 14.46 7.63 11.84
CA GLU A 97 15.22 6.62 12.60
C GLU A 97 16.42 6.13 11.79
N ALA A 98 17.50 5.74 12.47
CA ALA A 98 18.63 5.09 11.82
C ALA A 98 18.19 3.79 11.13
N PHE A 99 18.67 3.56 9.92
CA PHE A 99 18.48 2.31 9.20
C PHE A 99 19.51 1.29 9.68
N ASP A 100 19.06 0.16 10.21
CA ASP A 100 19.93 -0.98 10.52
C ASP A 100 20.27 -1.73 9.22
N PRO A 101 21.56 -1.86 8.85
CA PRO A 101 21.96 -2.58 7.64
C PRO A 101 21.46 -4.02 7.56
N SER A 102 21.17 -4.67 8.69
CA SER A 102 20.59 -6.04 8.73
C SER A 102 19.21 -6.13 8.10
N TRP A 103 18.49 -5.01 7.93
CA TRP A 103 17.17 -4.96 7.28
C TRP A 103 17.24 -4.91 5.75
N ALA A 104 18.42 -4.73 5.15
CA ALA A 104 18.55 -4.41 3.73
C ALA A 104 18.04 -5.51 2.77
N THR A 105 17.92 -6.75 3.24
CA THR A 105 17.58 -7.91 2.40
C THR A 105 16.15 -8.43 2.61
N ASP A 106 15.44 -7.94 3.62
CA ASP A 106 14.11 -8.45 3.98
C ASP A 106 13.18 -7.31 4.42
N ALA A 107 12.65 -6.61 3.43
CA ALA A 107 11.70 -5.52 3.64
C ALA A 107 10.35 -6.01 4.19
N GLU A 108 9.96 -7.24 3.85
CA GLU A 108 8.70 -7.86 4.32
C GLU A 108 8.75 -8.08 5.85
N ALA A 109 9.82 -8.70 6.34
CA ALA A 109 10.03 -8.88 7.77
C ALA A 109 10.12 -7.54 8.50
N LEU A 110 10.71 -6.51 7.87
CA LEU A 110 10.75 -5.17 8.44
C LEU A 110 9.36 -4.56 8.56
N CYS A 111 8.48 -4.68 7.54
CA CYS A 111 7.08 -4.27 7.65
C CYS A 111 6.34 -5.03 8.77
N GLY A 112 6.66 -6.32 8.96
CA GLY A 112 6.13 -7.13 10.06
C GLY A 112 6.53 -6.65 11.45
N GLN A 113 7.73 -6.05 11.58
CA GLN A 113 8.26 -5.46 12.82
C GLN A 113 7.84 -4.00 13.01
N LYS A 114 7.68 -3.23 11.92
CA LYS A 114 7.37 -1.79 11.90
C LYS A 114 5.99 -1.54 11.31
N ARG A 115 4.98 -2.24 11.83
CA ARG A 115 3.56 -2.19 11.43
C ARG A 115 2.93 -0.80 11.54
N ALA A 116 1.71 -0.65 11.03
CA ALA A 116 1.01 0.63 10.98
C ALA A 116 0.71 1.26 12.36
N ASP A 117 0.69 0.46 13.43
CA ASP A 117 0.51 0.90 14.82
C ASP A 117 1.84 1.21 15.55
N VAL A 118 2.98 0.82 14.97
CA VAL A 118 4.31 1.08 15.54
C VAL A 118 4.76 2.48 15.15
N LYS A 119 4.70 3.40 16.10
CA LYS A 119 5.15 4.80 15.92
C LYS A 119 6.61 4.87 15.49
N GLY A 120 6.91 5.81 14.62
CA GLY A 120 8.27 6.10 14.14
C GLY A 120 8.62 7.56 14.14
N GLY A 121 9.87 7.84 13.76
CA GLY A 121 10.37 9.18 13.56
C GLY A 121 9.72 9.87 12.35
N VAL A 122 9.75 9.19 11.20
CA VAL A 122 9.07 9.62 9.96
C VAL A 122 8.25 8.46 9.43
N GLY A 123 6.96 8.51 9.73
CA GLY A 123 5.98 7.47 9.44
C GLY A 123 5.68 6.56 10.64
N PRO A 124 4.69 5.66 10.50
CA PRO A 124 3.96 5.37 9.27
C PRO A 124 3.05 6.53 8.80
N PHE A 125 3.07 6.84 7.50
CA PHE A 125 2.13 7.77 6.86
C PHE A 125 1.67 7.20 5.51
N GLY A 126 0.40 7.34 5.17
CA GLY A 126 -0.17 6.71 3.98
C GLY A 126 -1.68 6.68 3.98
N LEU A 127 -2.24 5.61 3.44
CA LEU A 127 -3.66 5.39 3.26
C LEU A 127 -4.19 4.29 4.18
N LEU A 128 -5.42 4.48 4.64
CA LEU A 128 -6.21 3.44 5.29
C LEU A 128 -7.35 3.10 4.33
N VAL A 129 -7.28 1.93 3.71
CA VAL A 129 -8.22 1.48 2.68
C VAL A 129 -9.10 0.36 3.21
N LEU A 130 -10.27 0.18 2.60
CA LEU A 130 -11.28 -0.81 3.02
C LEU A 130 -11.53 -0.74 4.54
N ALA A 131 -11.68 0.48 5.06
CA ALA A 131 -11.81 0.73 6.48
C ALA A 131 -13.27 0.83 6.92
N SER A 132 -13.59 0.26 8.08
CA SER A 132 -14.90 0.44 8.70
C SER A 132 -15.02 1.82 9.36
N ALA A 133 -16.25 2.32 9.52
CA ALA A 133 -16.50 3.66 10.09
C ALA A 133 -15.87 3.87 11.50
N LYS A 134 -15.73 2.79 12.28
CA LYS A 134 -15.10 2.82 13.61
C LYS A 134 -13.60 2.47 13.60
N MET A 135 -13.01 2.24 12.42
CA MET A 135 -11.61 1.83 12.25
C MET A 135 -11.27 0.52 12.96
N GLU A 136 -12.28 -0.34 13.15
CA GLU A 136 -12.12 -1.68 13.72
C GLU A 136 -11.42 -2.58 12.70
N GLU A 137 -11.91 -2.53 11.45
CA GLU A 137 -11.30 -3.16 10.27
C GLU A 137 -10.69 -2.07 9.38
N LYS A 138 -9.47 -2.29 8.90
CA LYS A 138 -8.75 -1.42 7.97
C LYS A 138 -7.49 -2.11 7.43
N THR A 139 -7.14 -1.81 6.19
CA THR A 139 -5.86 -2.18 5.61
C THR A 139 -5.00 -0.92 5.48
N ALA A 140 -3.77 -0.95 5.98
CA ALA A 140 -2.88 0.20 5.90
C ALA A 140 -1.87 0.02 4.77
N VAL A 141 -1.78 1.00 3.87
CA VAL A 141 -0.73 1.11 2.87
C VAL A 141 0.06 2.37 3.17
N PHE A 142 1.29 2.22 3.62
CA PHE A 142 2.04 3.34 4.19
C PHE A 142 3.51 3.34 3.80
N PHE A 143 4.13 4.49 4.02
CA PHE A 143 5.56 4.68 3.91
C PHE A 143 6.20 4.94 5.26
N ARG A 144 7.47 4.57 5.36
CA ARG A 144 8.36 4.89 6.48
C ARG A 144 9.71 5.30 5.93
N ILE A 145 10.32 6.33 6.52
CA ILE A 145 11.62 6.84 6.07
C ILE A 145 12.64 6.63 7.17
N PHE A 146 13.78 6.07 6.78
CA PHE A 146 14.96 5.86 7.62
C PHE A 146 16.15 6.66 7.11
N LYS A 147 17.08 6.95 8.01
CA LYS A 147 18.36 7.57 7.72
C LYS A 147 19.45 6.51 7.65
N ALA A 148 20.08 6.37 6.49
CA ALA A 148 21.34 5.65 6.31
C ALA A 148 22.49 6.67 6.24
N GLU A 149 23.76 6.21 6.17
CA GLU A 149 24.95 7.07 6.26
C GLU A 149 24.88 8.35 5.41
N HIS A 150 24.60 8.22 4.11
CA HIS A 150 24.59 9.33 3.15
C HIS A 150 23.31 9.42 2.33
N LYS A 151 22.25 8.70 2.73
CA LYS A 151 20.99 8.64 2.00
C LYS A 151 19.82 8.31 2.92
N HIS A 152 18.62 8.49 2.40
CA HIS A 152 17.41 7.97 3.03
C HIS A 152 17.03 6.62 2.42
N VAL A 153 16.42 5.77 3.24
CA VAL A 153 15.79 4.52 2.79
C VAL A 153 14.29 4.67 3.00
N VAL A 154 13.53 4.45 1.93
CA VAL A 154 12.06 4.50 1.96
C VAL A 154 11.55 3.07 1.96
N LEU A 155 10.77 2.72 2.97
CA LEU A 155 10.04 1.47 3.06
C LEU A 155 8.58 1.74 2.72
N MET A 156 8.02 0.98 1.77
CA MET A 156 6.58 0.90 1.54
C MET A 156 6.08 -0.38 2.21
N CYS A 157 4.95 -0.30 2.90
CA CYS A 157 4.34 -1.45 3.55
C CYS A 157 2.86 -1.55 3.19
N HIS A 158 2.42 -2.78 2.95
CA HIS A 158 1.02 -3.19 3.00
C HIS A 158 0.80 -4.01 4.27
N ASP A 159 0.01 -3.48 5.20
CA ASP A 159 -0.30 -4.10 6.49
C ASP A 159 -1.80 -4.44 6.58
N PRO A 160 -2.16 -5.71 6.31
CA PRO A 160 -3.51 -6.21 6.44
C PRO A 160 -3.78 -6.82 7.83
N SER A 161 -2.91 -6.63 8.83
CA SER A 161 -3.08 -7.29 10.15
C SER A 161 -4.42 -6.99 10.83
N ARG A 162 -5.04 -5.85 10.50
CA ARG A 162 -6.37 -5.43 10.95
C ARG A 162 -7.40 -5.34 9.82
N SER A 163 -7.18 -6.01 8.69
CA SER A 163 -8.05 -5.91 7.52
C SER A 163 -9.44 -6.50 7.73
N SER A 164 -9.58 -7.49 8.63
CA SER A 164 -10.87 -8.07 8.99
C SER A 164 -10.91 -8.67 10.39
N MET A 165 -12.10 -8.72 10.98
CA MET A 165 -12.43 -9.43 12.22
C MET A 165 -12.67 -10.92 12.01
N ARG A 166 -12.78 -11.40 10.76
CA ARG A 166 -12.93 -12.83 10.48
C ARG A 166 -11.67 -13.61 10.92
N PRO A 167 -11.83 -14.77 11.57
CA PRO A 167 -10.70 -15.63 11.91
C PRO A 167 -10.14 -16.31 10.66
N ASN A 168 -8.96 -16.91 10.79
CA ASN A 168 -8.33 -17.80 9.80
C ASN A 168 -8.06 -17.17 8.41
N LEU A 169 -7.80 -15.87 8.36
CA LEU A 169 -7.32 -15.19 7.15
C LEU A 169 -5.79 -15.16 7.10
N TYR A 170 -5.23 -15.42 5.92
CA TYR A 170 -3.82 -15.18 5.61
C TYR A 170 -3.57 -13.68 5.46
N ARG A 171 -2.86 -13.09 6.43
CA ARG A 171 -2.65 -11.63 6.53
C ARG A 171 -1.19 -11.27 6.84
N PRO A 172 -0.22 -11.75 6.04
CA PRO A 172 1.15 -11.26 6.18
C PRO A 172 1.23 -9.78 5.80
N THR A 173 2.22 -9.09 6.36
CA THR A 173 2.63 -7.79 5.83
C THR A 173 3.42 -8.01 4.55
N PHE A 174 3.38 -7.07 3.60
CA PHE A 174 4.20 -7.08 2.39
C PHE A 174 4.93 -5.75 2.20
N ALA A 175 6.03 -5.76 1.45
CA ALA A 175 6.84 -4.58 1.12
C ALA A 175 7.07 -4.44 -0.39
#